data_AF-A0A951JKL7-F1
#
_entry.id   AF-A0A951JKL7-F1
#
_cell.length_a   1.000
_cell.length_b   1.000
_cell.length_c   1.000
_cell.angle_alpha   90.00
_cell.angle_beta   90.00
_cell.angle_gamma   90.00
#
_symmetry.space_group_name_H-M   'P 1'
#
loop_
_entity.id
_entity.type
_entity.pdbx_description
1 polymer ?
#
loop_
_entity_poly.entity_id
_entity_poly.type
_entity_poly.pdbx_seq_one_letter_code
_entity_poly.pdbx_strand_id
1 'polypeptide(L)'
;MTGGARNAGRVAEVIGAVTRQALADRGGSRIALLDDGGPEAALAASILRDALGEHAVVPVDASGFDPGPLPRGSTGDARRVEEELRRVRARLMDGALAAHPANKTALLLCGDLPPEPLLPLGDLWATDVLALCGGWSAPPEVEALARDAGGIEVLDGALRRLVDARDPSAPESLPGAIAERVRTMLAAGSAARRYPRIVPKLGVRTLFADLYE
;
A
#
# COMPACT_ATOMS: atom_id res chain seq x y z
N MET A 1 26.57 10.96 -2.96
CA MET A 1 25.84 9.74 -2.52
C MET A 1 25.15 9.88 -1.15
N THR A 2 24.86 11.09 -0.65
CA THR A 2 24.45 11.32 0.75
C THR A 2 22.97 11.69 0.96
N GLY A 3 22.21 11.93 -0.11
CA GLY A 3 20.79 12.31 -0.03
C GLY A 3 19.83 11.13 0.15
N GLY A 4 20.05 10.01 -0.57
CA GLY A 4 19.16 8.85 -0.55
C GLY A 4 19.13 8.12 0.80
N ALA A 5 20.30 7.87 1.40
CA ALA A 5 20.40 7.17 2.69
C ALA A 5 19.79 7.97 3.86
N ARG A 6 19.93 9.30 3.85
CA ARG A 6 19.28 10.17 4.85
C ARG A 6 17.76 10.17 4.71
N ASN A 7 17.25 10.04 3.49
CA ASN A 7 15.81 9.97 3.23
C ASN A 7 15.24 8.63 3.72
N ALA A 8 15.91 7.52 3.45
CA ALA A 8 15.51 6.19 3.93
C ALA A 8 15.45 6.09 5.47
N GLY A 9 16.46 6.63 6.17
CA GLY A 9 16.48 6.65 7.64
C GLY A 9 15.31 7.43 8.24
N ARG A 10 14.98 8.61 7.67
CA ARG A 10 13.82 9.40 8.09
C ARG A 10 12.49 8.68 7.83
N VAL A 11 12.36 8.03 6.67
CA VAL A 11 11.16 7.23 6.34
C VAL A 11 10.94 6.15 7.39
N ALA A 12 11.99 5.38 7.71
CA ALA A 12 11.90 4.33 8.73
C ALA A 12 11.55 4.87 10.12
N GLU A 13 12.15 6.01 10.52
CA GLU A 13 11.86 6.66 11.79
C GLU A 13 10.39 7.05 11.94
N VAL A 14 9.82 7.71 10.92
CA VAL A 14 8.42 8.16 10.93
C VAL A 14 7.46 6.98 10.93
N ILE A 15 7.69 5.98 10.08
CA ILE A 15 6.87 4.76 10.05
C ILE A 15 6.90 4.09 11.43
N GLY A 16 8.09 3.90 12.00
CA GLY A 16 8.26 3.30 13.31
C GLY A 16 7.55 4.06 14.43
N ALA A 17 7.67 5.39 14.46
CA ALA A 17 7.03 6.23 15.47
C ALA A 17 5.49 6.15 15.40
N VAL A 18 4.92 6.26 14.20
CA VAL A 18 3.47 6.16 13.98
C VAL A 18 2.95 4.77 14.35
N THR A 19 3.68 3.72 13.99
CA THR A 19 3.26 2.35 14.33
C THR A 19 3.34 2.08 15.83
N ARG A 20 4.37 2.56 16.54
CA ARG A 20 4.44 2.47 18.02
C ARG A 20 3.24 3.14 18.69
N GLN A 21 2.90 4.35 18.24
CA GLN A 21 1.73 5.05 18.77
C GLN A 21 0.44 4.28 18.49
N ALA A 22 0.26 3.79 17.27
CA ALA A 22 -0.92 3.02 16.88
C ALA A 22 -1.10 1.73 17.69
N LEU A 23 -0.01 1.08 18.09
CA LEU A 23 -0.02 -0.08 18.99
C LEU A 23 -0.42 0.34 20.41
N ALA A 24 0.19 1.40 20.94
CA ALA A 24 -0.11 1.92 22.27
C ALA A 24 -1.59 2.30 22.41
N ASP A 25 -2.15 3.02 21.43
CA ASP A 25 -3.55 3.47 21.42
C ASP A 25 -4.55 2.32 21.39
N ARG A 26 -4.16 1.16 20.84
CA ARG A 26 -4.99 -0.04 20.74
C ARG A 26 -4.72 -1.08 21.82
N GLY A 27 -3.77 -0.83 22.72
CA GLY A 27 -3.31 -1.82 23.69
C GLY A 27 -2.68 -3.07 23.05
N GLY A 28 -2.24 -2.96 21.79
CA GLY A 28 -1.60 -4.04 21.04
C GLY A 28 -0.10 -4.11 21.31
N SER A 29 0.51 -5.27 21.06
CA SER A 29 1.96 -5.47 21.19
C SER A 29 2.63 -5.92 19.90
N ARG A 30 1.85 -6.27 18.87
CA ARG A 30 2.36 -6.86 17.63
C ARG A 30 1.67 -6.28 16.41
N ILE A 31 2.36 -6.35 15.27
CA ILE A 31 1.83 -6.11 13.94
C ILE A 31 1.60 -7.44 13.26
N ALA A 32 0.38 -7.67 12.78
CA ALA A 32 0.07 -8.74 11.85
C ALA A 32 0.19 -8.17 10.44
N LEU A 33 1.37 -8.34 9.83
CA LEU A 33 1.68 -7.77 8.51
C LEU A 33 1.26 -8.75 7.43
N LEU A 34 0.32 -8.36 6.57
CA LEU A 34 -0.04 -9.14 5.40
C LEU A 34 1.19 -9.29 4.48
N ASP A 35 1.56 -10.54 4.20
CA ASP A 35 2.76 -10.88 3.43
C ASP A 35 2.37 -11.70 2.19
N ASP A 36 2.46 -11.06 1.03
CA ASP A 36 2.26 -11.66 -0.28
C ASP A 36 3.59 -12.11 -0.94
N GLY A 37 4.71 -12.00 -0.23
CA GLY A 37 6.05 -12.25 -0.76
C GLY A 37 6.58 -11.12 -1.65
N GLY A 38 5.85 -10.00 -1.76
CA GLY A 38 6.20 -8.87 -2.60
C GLY A 38 7.24 -7.92 -1.98
N PRO A 39 7.81 -7.01 -2.79
CA PRO A 39 8.80 -6.03 -2.34
C PRO A 39 8.25 -5.08 -1.27
N GLU A 40 6.97 -4.72 -1.34
CA GLU A 40 6.25 -3.92 -0.34
C GLU A 40 6.20 -4.64 1.02
N ALA A 41 5.79 -5.91 1.04
CA ALA A 41 5.73 -6.70 2.26
C ALA A 41 7.12 -6.84 2.90
N ALA A 42 8.13 -7.14 2.08
CA ALA A 42 9.52 -7.24 2.54
C ALA A 42 10.05 -5.91 3.10
N LEU A 43 9.81 -4.78 2.41
CA LEU A 43 10.23 -3.45 2.86
C LEU A 43 9.53 -3.06 4.16
N ALA A 44 8.20 -3.23 4.24
CA ALA A 44 7.43 -2.95 5.43
C ALA A 44 7.91 -3.81 6.62
N ALA A 45 8.14 -5.11 6.40
CA ALA A 45 8.65 -6.00 7.44
C ALA A 45 10.01 -5.55 7.96
N SER A 46 10.95 -5.21 7.06
CA SER A 46 12.27 -4.70 7.45
C SER A 46 12.17 -3.44 8.31
N ILE A 47 11.46 -2.43 7.83
CA ILE A 47 11.32 -1.14 8.54
C ILE A 47 10.67 -1.34 9.91
N LEU A 48 9.61 -2.15 9.99
CA LEU A 48 8.87 -2.37 11.23
C LEU A 48 9.67 -3.20 12.23
N ARG A 49 10.44 -4.20 11.78
CA ARG A 49 11.31 -4.98 12.67
C ARG A 49 12.44 -4.14 13.23
N ASP A 50 13.06 -3.29 12.41
CA ASP A 50 14.07 -2.35 12.88
C ASP A 50 13.50 -1.37 13.93
N ALA A 51 12.26 -0.94 13.74
CA ALA A 51 11.61 0.05 14.61
C ALA A 51 10.98 -0.52 15.90
N LEU A 52 10.50 -1.77 15.86
CA LEU A 52 9.69 -2.37 16.93
C LEU A 52 10.35 -3.61 17.57
N GLY A 53 11.36 -4.17 16.91
CA GLY A 53 11.98 -5.45 17.23
C GLY A 53 11.39 -6.61 16.42
N GLU A 54 12.22 -7.62 16.17
CA GLU A 54 11.89 -8.83 15.37
C GLU A 54 10.57 -9.50 15.79
N HIS A 55 10.34 -9.62 17.10
CA HIS A 55 9.18 -10.33 17.64
C HIS A 55 7.88 -9.52 17.59
N ALA A 56 7.95 -8.22 17.33
CA ALA A 56 6.79 -7.35 17.26
C ALA A 56 6.13 -7.37 15.87
N VAL A 57 6.74 -8.01 14.86
CA VAL A 57 6.21 -8.10 13.49
C VAL A 57 6.03 -9.56 13.11
N VAL A 58 4.77 -9.95 12.91
CA VAL A 58 4.41 -11.30 12.48
C VAL A 58 3.92 -11.24 11.04
N PRO A 59 4.68 -11.78 10.08
CA PRO A 59 4.21 -11.95 8.71
C PRO A 59 3.03 -12.91 8.67
N VAL A 60 2.02 -12.55 7.89
CA VAL A 60 0.82 -13.35 7.67
C VAL A 60 0.74 -13.70 6.20
N ASP A 61 1.19 -14.90 5.88
CA ASP A 61 1.12 -15.46 4.52
C ASP A 61 -0.15 -16.31 4.32
N ALA A 62 -0.34 -16.77 3.08
CA ALA A 62 -1.38 -17.73 2.72
C ALA A 62 -0.89 -19.21 2.79
N SER A 63 0.30 -19.47 3.34
CA SER A 63 0.89 -20.81 3.35
C SER A 63 0.03 -21.80 4.15
N GLY A 64 0.05 -23.07 3.73
CA GLY A 64 -0.78 -24.12 4.34
C GLY A 64 -2.28 -24.00 4.04
N PHE A 65 -2.69 -23.07 3.18
CA PHE A 65 -4.02 -23.06 2.59
C PHE A 65 -3.97 -23.72 1.20
N ASP A 66 -4.73 -24.80 1.05
CA ASP A 66 -5.08 -25.37 -0.25
C ASP A 66 -6.53 -24.97 -0.55
N PRO A 67 -6.80 -24.08 -1.52
CA PRO A 67 -8.18 -23.73 -1.89
C PRO A 67 -8.98 -24.93 -2.39
N GLY A 68 -8.32 -26.04 -2.73
CA GLY A 68 -8.90 -27.12 -3.51
C GLY A 68 -9.40 -26.61 -4.87
N PRO A 69 -10.12 -27.45 -5.63
CA PRO A 69 -10.86 -26.97 -6.79
C PRO A 69 -11.96 -26.03 -6.32
N LEU A 70 -11.83 -24.74 -6.61
CA LEU A 70 -12.92 -23.79 -6.38
C LEU A 70 -14.18 -24.29 -7.12
N PRO A 71 -15.38 -24.21 -6.50
CA PRO A 71 -16.61 -24.70 -7.11
C PRO A 71 -16.81 -24.15 -8.52
N ARG A 72 -17.26 -24.97 -9.48
CA ARG A 72 -17.59 -24.49 -10.83
C ARG A 72 -18.60 -23.34 -10.74
N GLY A 73 -18.23 -22.16 -11.23
CA GLY A 73 -19.03 -20.93 -11.12
C GLY A 73 -18.51 -19.92 -10.08
N SER A 74 -17.46 -20.25 -9.34
CA SER A 74 -16.68 -19.27 -8.59
C SER A 74 -15.98 -18.30 -9.57
N THR A 75 -16.35 -17.03 -9.51
CA THR A 75 -15.68 -15.93 -10.21
C THR A 75 -14.48 -15.39 -9.43
N GLY A 76 -14.13 -16.03 -8.30
CA GLY A 76 -13.07 -15.61 -7.41
C GLY A 76 -11.70 -15.88 -8.02
N ASP A 77 -10.95 -14.81 -8.29
CA ASP A 77 -9.51 -14.86 -8.53
C ASP A 77 -8.83 -15.51 -7.32
N ALA A 78 -8.00 -16.53 -7.54
CA ALA A 78 -7.25 -17.21 -6.48
C ALA A 78 -6.46 -16.21 -5.61
N ARG A 79 -5.95 -15.12 -6.22
CA ARG A 79 -5.26 -14.05 -5.49
C ARG A 79 -6.16 -13.35 -4.48
N ARG A 80 -7.42 -13.13 -4.83
CA ARG A 80 -8.41 -12.51 -3.92
C ARG A 80 -8.73 -13.44 -2.75
N VAL A 81 -8.79 -14.76 -3.00
CA VAL A 81 -9.00 -15.75 -1.94
C VAL A 81 -7.79 -15.77 -0.99
N GLU A 82 -6.58 -15.85 -1.52
CA GLU A 82 -5.33 -15.79 -0.74
C GLU A 82 -5.27 -14.52 0.11
N GLU A 83 -5.59 -13.37 -0.49
CA GLU A 83 -5.61 -12.08 0.19
C GLU A 83 -6.61 -12.07 1.36
N GLU A 84 -7.86 -12.51 1.13
CA GLU A 84 -8.85 -12.58 2.21
C GLU A 84 -8.47 -13.57 3.32
N LEU A 85 -7.72 -14.63 3.02
CA LEU A 85 -7.21 -15.53 4.04
C LEU A 85 -6.13 -14.89 4.90
N ARG A 86 -5.20 -14.14 4.29
CA ARG A 86 -4.22 -13.37 5.07
C ARG A 86 -4.95 -12.40 6.00
N ARG A 87 -6.02 -11.75 5.51
CA ARG A 87 -6.85 -10.83 6.32
C ARG A 87 -7.54 -11.52 7.48
N VAL A 88 -8.19 -12.65 7.23
CA VAL A 88 -8.86 -13.43 8.30
C VAL A 88 -7.83 -13.88 9.33
N ARG A 89 -6.68 -14.43 8.90
CA ARG A 89 -5.60 -14.82 9.80
C ARG A 89 -5.10 -13.66 10.64
N ALA A 90 -4.82 -12.51 10.03
CA ALA A 90 -4.36 -11.31 10.74
C ALA A 90 -5.37 -10.82 11.78
N ARG A 91 -6.68 -10.89 11.49
CA ARG A 91 -7.75 -10.51 12.44
C ARG A 91 -7.91 -11.46 13.61
N LEU A 92 -7.55 -12.73 13.43
CA LEU A 92 -7.61 -13.75 14.48
C LEU A 92 -6.40 -13.71 15.42
N MET A 93 -5.38 -12.90 15.10
CA MET A 93 -4.19 -12.77 15.94
C MET A 93 -4.47 -11.88 17.16
N ASP A 94 -4.49 -12.50 18.33
CA ASP A 94 -4.71 -11.79 19.59
C ASP A 94 -3.61 -10.76 19.88
N GLY A 95 -4.02 -9.58 20.33
CA GLY A 95 -3.13 -8.46 20.64
C GLY A 95 -2.34 -7.89 19.45
N ALA A 96 -2.73 -8.21 18.21
CA ALA A 96 -2.06 -7.75 16.99
C ALA A 96 -2.87 -6.68 16.24
N LEU A 97 -2.16 -5.70 15.69
CA LEU A 97 -2.71 -4.72 14.77
C LEU A 97 -2.44 -5.17 13.32
N ALA A 98 -3.50 -5.46 12.57
CA ALA A 98 -3.38 -5.83 11.16
C ALA A 98 -2.86 -4.66 10.31
N ALA A 99 -1.91 -4.95 9.43
CA ALA A 99 -1.28 -3.98 8.54
C ALA A 99 -1.19 -4.51 7.12
N HIS A 100 -1.49 -3.66 6.13
CA HIS A 100 -1.34 -3.98 4.72
C HIS A 100 -0.23 -3.11 4.10
N PRO A 101 0.77 -3.70 3.42
CA PRO A 101 1.96 -2.97 2.97
C PRO A 101 1.72 -2.15 1.68
N ALA A 102 0.48 -1.84 1.30
CA ALA A 102 0.21 -1.22 0.00
C ALA A 102 0.82 0.18 -0.08
N ASN A 103 1.46 0.47 -1.22
CA ASN A 103 2.00 1.77 -1.55
C ASN A 103 0.90 2.74 -2.02
N LYS A 104 1.20 4.04 -2.00
CA LYS A 104 0.29 5.13 -2.35
C LYS A 104 -0.29 5.02 -3.76
N THR A 105 0.52 4.57 -4.72
CA THR A 105 0.11 4.37 -6.11
C THR A 105 -0.99 3.31 -6.21
N ALA A 106 -0.76 2.16 -5.58
CA ALA A 106 -1.75 1.08 -5.51
C ALA A 106 -3.01 1.53 -4.76
N LEU A 107 -2.88 2.24 -3.63
CA LEU A 107 -4.04 2.74 -2.87
C LEU A 107 -4.88 3.79 -3.62
N LEU A 108 -4.25 4.60 -4.48
CA LEU A 108 -4.97 5.60 -5.30
C LEU A 108 -5.75 4.96 -6.43
N LEU A 109 -5.14 3.97 -7.09
CA LEU A 109 -5.65 3.38 -8.32
C LEU A 109 -6.45 2.11 -8.09
N CYS A 110 -6.29 1.44 -6.95
CA CYS A 110 -7.15 0.32 -6.57
C CYS A 110 -8.55 0.85 -6.24
N GLY A 111 -9.58 0.23 -6.85
CA GLY A 111 -10.98 0.59 -6.60
C GLY A 111 -11.42 0.27 -5.16
N ASP A 112 -10.87 -0.79 -4.57
CA ASP A 112 -11.16 -1.25 -3.22
C ASP A 112 -9.93 -1.11 -2.33
N LEU A 113 -10.01 -0.25 -1.31
CA LEU A 113 -8.90 -0.12 -0.38
C LEU A 113 -8.78 -1.31 0.57
N PRO A 114 -7.55 -1.64 1.00
CA PRO A 114 -7.34 -2.57 2.10
C PRO A 114 -8.16 -2.17 3.36
N PRO A 115 -8.91 -3.11 3.96
CA PRO A 115 -9.63 -2.87 5.21
C PRO A 115 -8.71 -2.75 6.42
N GLU A 116 -7.43 -3.13 6.29
CA GLU A 116 -6.46 -3.12 7.38
C GLU A 116 -6.27 -1.70 7.93
N PRO A 117 -6.31 -1.53 9.26
CA PRO A 117 -6.26 -0.22 9.89
C PRO A 117 -4.93 0.51 9.75
N LEU A 118 -3.82 -0.19 9.52
CA LEU A 118 -2.48 0.38 9.37
C LEU A 118 -1.96 0.15 7.94
N LEU A 119 -1.51 1.21 7.29
CA LEU A 119 -0.87 1.19 5.96
C LEU A 119 0.52 1.80 6.08
N PRO A 120 1.55 1.03 6.49
CA PRO A 120 2.87 1.58 6.84
C PRO A 120 3.56 2.26 5.65
N LEU A 121 3.31 1.78 4.42
CA LEU A 121 3.85 2.36 3.18
C LEU A 121 2.85 3.26 2.45
N GLY A 122 1.71 3.57 3.08
CA GLY A 122 0.58 4.19 2.38
C GLY A 122 0.83 5.62 1.88
N ASP A 123 1.92 6.28 2.31
CA ASP A 123 2.33 7.58 1.79
C ASP A 123 3.62 7.54 0.95
N LEU A 124 4.12 6.34 0.63
CA LEU A 124 5.21 6.13 -0.32
C LEU A 124 4.64 5.83 -1.70
N TRP A 125 5.13 6.50 -2.73
CA TRP A 125 4.80 6.15 -4.11
C TRP A 125 5.52 4.86 -4.52
N ALA A 126 5.01 4.15 -5.54
CA ALA A 126 5.65 2.93 -6.04
C ALA A 126 7.11 3.19 -6.50
N THR A 127 7.38 4.36 -7.08
CA THR A 127 8.75 4.83 -7.39
C THR A 127 9.64 5.00 -6.16
N ASP A 128 9.08 5.39 -5.00
CA ASP A 128 9.84 5.48 -3.75
C ASP A 128 10.16 4.08 -3.22
N VAL A 129 9.20 3.15 -3.30
CA VAL A 129 9.40 1.73 -2.93
C VAL A 129 10.49 1.10 -3.81
N LEU A 130 10.39 1.28 -5.13
CA LEU A 130 11.39 0.85 -6.11
C LEU A 130 12.79 1.38 -5.76
N ALA A 131 12.91 2.65 -5.39
CA ALA A 131 14.19 3.24 -5.00
C ALA A 131 14.74 2.70 -3.66
N LEU A 132 13.87 2.26 -2.75
CA LEU A 132 14.26 1.77 -1.42
C LEU A 132 14.64 0.29 -1.41
N CYS A 133 13.94 -0.58 -2.15
CA CYS A 133 14.16 -2.02 -2.13
C CYS A 133 14.43 -2.67 -3.50
N GLY A 134 14.52 -1.88 -4.58
CA GLY A 134 14.87 -2.38 -5.92
C GLY A 134 13.72 -3.06 -6.67
N GLY A 135 12.51 -3.04 -6.12
CA GLY A 135 11.30 -3.54 -6.76
C GLY A 135 10.04 -2.85 -6.24
N TRP A 136 8.92 -3.04 -6.92
CA TRP A 136 7.59 -2.63 -6.48
C TRP A 136 6.57 -3.64 -7.00
N SER A 137 5.41 -3.71 -6.36
CA SER A 137 4.27 -4.50 -6.82
C SER A 137 2.96 -3.72 -6.68
N ALA A 138 1.95 -4.17 -7.41
CA ALA A 138 0.58 -3.67 -7.26
C ALA A 138 -0.42 -4.71 -7.77
N PRO A 139 -1.73 -4.46 -7.59
CA PRO A 139 -2.75 -5.24 -8.30
C PRO A 139 -2.49 -5.25 -9.82
N PRO A 140 -2.78 -6.36 -10.54
CA PRO A 140 -2.47 -6.52 -11.97
C PRO A 140 -2.97 -5.39 -12.86
N GLU A 141 -4.14 -4.81 -12.54
CA GLU A 141 -4.72 -3.70 -13.26
C GLU A 141 -3.88 -2.42 -13.16
N VAL A 142 -3.21 -2.20 -12.02
CA VAL A 142 -2.32 -1.08 -11.77
C VAL A 142 -0.97 -1.32 -12.46
N GLU A 143 -0.44 -2.54 -12.39
CA GLU A 143 0.80 -2.93 -13.09
C GLU A 143 0.65 -2.79 -14.61
N ALA A 144 -0.51 -3.23 -15.16
CA ALA A 144 -0.84 -3.05 -16.56
C ALA A 144 -0.97 -1.57 -16.93
N LEU A 145 -1.63 -0.77 -16.09
CA LEU A 145 -1.74 0.68 -16.32
C LEU A 145 -0.38 1.37 -16.33
N ALA A 146 0.52 1.01 -15.41
CA ALA A 146 1.88 1.55 -15.38
C ALA A 146 2.67 1.17 -16.64
N ARG A 147 2.57 -0.09 -17.10
CA ARG A 147 3.19 -0.53 -18.35
C ARG A 147 2.67 0.25 -19.55
N ASP A 148 1.36 0.39 -19.65
CA ASP A 148 0.71 1.11 -20.77
C ASP A 148 0.97 2.62 -20.73
N ALA A 149 1.23 3.18 -19.54
CA ALA A 149 1.66 4.57 -19.35
C ALA A 149 3.11 4.83 -19.79
N GLY A 150 3.90 3.78 -20.05
CA GLY A 150 5.33 3.89 -20.38
C GLY A 150 6.28 3.71 -19.19
N GLY A 151 5.79 3.18 -18.06
CA GLY A 151 6.58 2.92 -16.86
C GLY A 151 5.95 3.50 -15.59
N ILE A 152 6.39 3.02 -14.43
CA ILE A 152 5.89 3.48 -13.14
C ILE A 152 6.30 4.92 -12.86
N GLU A 153 7.46 5.35 -13.34
CA GLU A 153 7.96 6.72 -13.22
C GLU A 153 7.05 7.72 -13.92
N VAL A 154 6.52 7.36 -15.09
CA VAL A 154 5.60 8.21 -15.86
C VAL A 154 4.25 8.31 -15.14
N LEU A 155 3.72 7.16 -14.71
CA LEU A 155 2.44 7.10 -13.99
C LEU A 155 2.51 7.86 -12.65
N ASP A 156 3.49 7.56 -11.80
CA ASP A 156 3.70 8.26 -10.53
C ASP A 156 3.98 9.75 -10.74
N GLY A 157 4.72 10.11 -11.79
CA GLY A 157 4.96 11.51 -12.13
C GLY A 157 3.67 12.27 -12.40
N ALA A 158 2.72 11.67 -13.13
CA ALA A 158 1.39 12.25 -13.35
C ALA A 158 0.56 12.29 -12.06
N LEU A 159 0.55 11.22 -11.27
CA LEU A 159 -0.21 11.14 -10.02
C LEU A 159 0.32 12.11 -8.95
N ARG A 160 1.64 12.30 -8.84
CA ARG A 160 2.25 13.28 -7.94
C ARG A 160 1.83 14.70 -8.30
N ARG A 161 1.81 15.07 -9.58
CA ARG A 161 1.30 16.39 -9.98
C ARG A 161 -0.19 16.55 -9.67
N LEU A 162 -0.98 15.51 -9.93
CA LEU A 162 -2.41 15.52 -9.59
C LEU A 162 -2.65 15.69 -8.09
N VAL A 163 -1.95 14.94 -7.25
CA VAL A 163 -2.21 14.84 -5.82
C VAL A 163 -1.43 15.88 -5.02
N ASP A 164 -0.11 15.92 -5.19
CA ASP A 164 0.77 16.76 -4.38
C ASP A 164 0.76 18.22 -4.86
N ALA A 165 0.72 18.44 -6.19
CA ALA A 165 0.67 19.78 -6.79
C ALA A 165 -0.76 20.28 -7.09
N ARG A 166 -1.79 19.45 -6.87
CA ARG A 166 -3.21 19.75 -7.15
C ARG A 166 -3.46 20.21 -8.59
N ASP A 167 -2.77 19.61 -9.54
CA ASP A 167 -2.96 19.87 -10.97
C ASP A 167 -4.00 18.88 -11.56
N PRO A 168 -5.28 19.28 -11.75
CA PRO A 168 -6.31 18.39 -12.28
C PRO A 168 -6.06 17.99 -13.73
N SER A 169 -5.23 18.73 -14.47
CA SER A 169 -4.85 18.43 -15.84
C SER A 169 -3.71 17.42 -15.93
N ALA A 170 -3.05 17.09 -14.83
CA ALA A 170 -1.88 16.20 -14.84
C ALA A 170 -2.09 14.84 -15.55
N PRO A 171 -3.26 14.17 -15.45
CA PRO A 171 -3.53 12.95 -16.22
C PRO A 171 -3.46 13.14 -17.74
N GLU A 172 -3.65 14.35 -18.26
CA GLU A 172 -3.62 14.65 -19.71
C GLU A 172 -2.21 14.57 -20.31
N SER A 173 -1.19 14.51 -19.45
CA SER A 173 0.18 14.18 -19.87
C SER A 173 0.37 12.70 -20.26
N LEU A 174 -0.58 11.84 -19.89
CA LEU A 174 -0.56 10.42 -20.22
C LEU A 174 -1.22 10.19 -21.59
N PRO A 175 -0.95 9.06 -22.26
CA PRO A 175 -1.69 8.69 -23.47
C PRO A 175 -3.21 8.71 -23.21
N GLY A 176 -4.01 9.22 -24.16
CA GLY A 176 -5.43 9.52 -23.89
C GLY A 176 -6.25 8.38 -23.29
N ALA A 177 -6.07 7.15 -23.77
CA ALA A 177 -6.74 5.97 -23.20
C ALA A 177 -6.30 5.66 -21.76
N ILE A 178 -5.07 5.99 -21.39
CA ILE A 178 -4.50 5.81 -20.05
C ILE A 178 -4.96 6.92 -19.11
N ALA A 179 -5.02 8.16 -19.59
CA ALA A 179 -5.59 9.28 -18.84
C ALA A 179 -7.04 8.98 -18.39
N GLU A 180 -7.87 8.47 -19.31
CA GLU A 180 -9.26 8.08 -19.00
C GLU A 180 -9.36 6.91 -18.03
N ARG A 181 -8.49 5.90 -18.16
CA ARG A 181 -8.40 4.78 -17.21
C ARG A 181 -8.00 5.25 -15.81
N VAL A 182 -7.00 6.12 -15.70
CA VAL A 182 -6.60 6.74 -14.44
C VAL A 182 -7.78 7.49 -13.81
N ARG A 183 -8.49 8.32 -14.57
CA ARG A 183 -9.68 9.05 -14.08
C ARG A 183 -10.76 8.10 -13.58
N THR A 184 -11.02 7.02 -14.30
CA THR A 184 -12.01 5.99 -13.93
C THR A 184 -11.63 5.28 -12.63
N MET A 185 -10.37 4.85 -12.49
CA MET A 185 -9.86 4.17 -11.30
C MET A 185 -9.87 5.10 -10.07
N LEU A 186 -9.49 6.36 -10.25
CA LEU A 186 -9.61 7.38 -9.21
C LEU A 186 -11.08 7.61 -8.83
N ALA A 187 -12.00 7.70 -9.78
CA ALA A 187 -13.41 7.87 -9.46
C ALA A 187 -13.97 6.67 -8.67
N ALA A 188 -13.63 5.45 -9.07
CA ALA A 188 -14.09 4.21 -8.42
C ALA A 188 -13.70 4.14 -6.93
N GLY A 189 -12.44 4.45 -6.59
CA GLY A 189 -11.97 4.39 -5.20
C GLY A 189 -12.30 5.61 -4.34
N SER A 190 -13.01 6.60 -4.88
CA SER A 190 -13.22 7.91 -4.21
C SER A 190 -14.00 7.79 -2.89
N ALA A 191 -14.98 6.88 -2.83
CA ALA A 191 -15.76 6.61 -1.63
C ALA A 191 -14.96 5.82 -0.59
N ALA A 192 -14.22 4.79 -1.03
CA ALA A 192 -13.41 3.95 -0.15
C ALA A 192 -12.36 4.77 0.61
N ARG A 193 -11.74 5.76 -0.05
CA ARG A 193 -10.72 6.63 0.54
C ARG A 193 -11.26 7.58 1.63
N ARG A 194 -12.57 7.63 1.88
CA ARG A 194 -13.15 8.42 2.99
C ARG A 194 -13.08 7.71 4.33
N TYR A 195 -12.81 6.41 4.35
CA TYR A 195 -12.68 5.65 5.58
C TYR A 195 -11.25 5.81 6.13
N PRO A 196 -11.08 6.37 7.34
CA PRO A 196 -9.76 6.67 7.86
C PRO A 196 -8.93 5.40 8.08
N ARG A 197 -7.63 5.54 7.83
CA ARG A 197 -6.58 4.56 8.09
C ARG A 197 -5.42 5.26 8.77
N ILE A 198 -4.62 4.50 9.50
CA ILE A 198 -3.37 5.00 10.05
C ILE A 198 -2.33 4.91 8.95
N VAL A 199 -1.89 6.07 8.46
CA VAL A 199 -0.87 6.20 7.43
C VAL A 199 0.23 7.12 7.95
N PRO A 200 1.50 6.70 7.97
CA PRO A 200 2.61 7.58 8.31
C PRO A 200 2.74 8.68 7.26
N LYS A 201 2.66 9.95 7.68
CA LYS A 201 2.78 11.10 6.77
C LYS A 201 4.25 11.32 6.41
N LEU A 202 4.58 11.09 5.14
CA LEU A 202 5.93 11.17 4.59
C LEU A 202 6.03 12.23 3.47
N GLY A 203 4.96 12.40 2.71
CA GLY A 203 4.86 13.35 1.62
C GLY A 203 4.22 14.69 2.02
N VAL A 204 4.07 15.56 1.03
CA VAL A 204 3.37 16.85 1.19
C VAL A 204 1.90 16.62 1.52
N ARG A 205 1.28 15.66 0.82
CA ARG A 205 -0.14 15.32 0.93
C ARG A 205 -0.27 13.84 1.24
N THR A 206 -1.01 13.49 2.28
CA THR A 206 -1.23 12.09 2.65
C THR A 206 -2.60 11.67 2.15
N LEU A 207 -2.69 10.43 1.64
CA LEU A 207 -3.98 9.80 1.39
C LEU A 207 -4.87 9.93 2.64
N PHE A 208 -6.19 9.98 2.47
CA PHE A 208 -7.19 10.05 3.56
C PHE A 208 -7.27 11.38 4.33
N ALA A 209 -6.19 12.16 4.43
CA ALA A 209 -6.17 13.42 5.17
C ALA A 209 -6.34 14.64 4.25
N ASP A 210 -5.66 14.67 3.11
CA ASP A 210 -5.49 15.90 2.32
C ASP A 210 -6.22 15.94 0.96
N LEU A 211 -6.86 14.83 0.57
CA LEU A 211 -7.46 14.64 -0.76
C LEU A 211 -8.93 15.09 -0.87
N TYR A 212 -9.55 15.55 0.22
CA TYR A 212 -10.98 15.84 0.29
C TYR A 212 -11.34 17.33 0.45
N GLU A 213 -10.44 18.24 0.04
CA GLU A 213 -10.67 19.69 0.03
C GLU A 213 -10.41 20.32 -1.34
#